data_AF-A0A6D2JWT8-F1
#
_entry.id   AF-A0A6D2JWT8-F1
#
_cell.length_a   1.000
_cell.length_b   1.000
_cell.length_c   1.000
_cell.angle_alpha   90.00
_cell.angle_beta   90.00
_cell.angle_gamma   90.00
#
_symmetry.space_group_name_H-M   'P 1'
#
loop_
_entity.id
_entity.type
_entity.pdbx_description
1 polymer ?
#
loop_
_entity_poly.entity_id
_entity_poly.type
_entity_poly.pdbx_seq_one_letter_code
_entity_poly.pdbx_strand_id
1 'polypeptide(L)'
;MKEVSVSTVMGSANIIEGSGRACILLPMGTQFDIADALHSPKSNRNLLSFKDIRRNGYHIETVSEGKVEYLHITRITQGSKAIVERLPAFSTGLYFTNINTIEANIAVHQKLLTGHQKLSVVHQKCNENFNVWHDRLGHPGTGMMRKIIINSCGHSLQNQKILPNDFTCAACAQGKLIIRPSPAKMIARPLLMRSQLPVSAWGHAILHAATLIRIRPTSNHKFSPLQLVLGKEPNISHLKVFGCTVYVPIAPPQRSKMGPQGDWEYMLDMILHQS
;
A
#
# COMPACT_ATOMS: atom_id res chain seq x y z
N MET A 1 -18.68 15.12 14.46
CA MET A 1 -19.00 14.28 13.29
C MET A 1 -20.50 14.20 13.17
N LYS A 2 -21.09 14.48 12.02
CA LYS A 2 -22.50 14.14 11.79
C LYS A 2 -22.58 12.62 11.70
N GLU A 3 -23.35 11.98 12.59
CA GLU A 3 -23.70 10.57 12.43
C GLU A 3 -24.55 10.44 11.17
N VAL A 4 -24.00 9.79 10.15
CA VAL A 4 -24.74 9.48 8.93
C VAL A 4 -25.21 8.03 9.06
N SER A 5 -26.48 7.84 9.37
CA SER A 5 -27.12 6.53 9.36
C SER A 5 -27.66 6.22 7.96
N VAL A 6 -27.45 4.98 7.49
CA VAL A 6 -28.09 4.49 6.27
C VAL A 6 -29.33 3.73 6.67
N SER A 7 -30.49 4.20 6.24
CA SER A 7 -31.75 3.46 6.37
C SER A 7 -31.86 2.45 5.23
N THR A 8 -31.93 1.17 5.59
CA THR A 8 -32.32 0.10 4.67
C THR A 8 -33.80 -0.21 4.86
N VAL A 9 -34.39 -0.98 3.95
CA VAL A 9 -35.75 -1.53 4.12
C VAL A 9 -35.90 -2.38 5.40
N MET A 10 -34.80 -2.86 6.00
CA MET A 10 -34.80 -3.58 7.28
C MET A 10 -34.49 -2.69 8.50
N GLY A 11 -34.39 -1.36 8.34
CA GLY A 11 -34.09 -0.42 9.41
C GLY A 11 -32.76 0.32 9.24
N SER A 12 -32.46 1.19 10.21
CA SER A 12 -31.22 1.96 10.25
C SER A 12 -30.03 1.07 10.59
N ALA A 13 -28.99 1.13 9.76
CA ALA A 13 -27.78 0.36 9.95
C ALA A 13 -26.59 1.29 10.23
N ASN A 14 -25.97 1.11 11.41
CA ASN A 14 -24.76 1.82 11.81
C ASN A 14 -23.51 1.17 11.20
N ILE A 15 -23.38 1.30 9.87
CA ILE A 15 -22.28 0.71 9.09
C ILE A 15 -21.29 1.78 8.57
N ILE A 16 -21.68 3.06 8.62
CA ILE A 16 -20.85 4.17 8.14
C ILE A 16 -19.85 4.60 9.23
N GLU A 17 -18.57 4.58 8.90
CA GLU A 17 -17.47 4.99 9.79
C GLU A 17 -16.86 6.35 9.40
N GLY A 18 -17.22 6.89 8.25
CA GLY A 18 -16.77 8.22 7.82
C GLY A 18 -17.42 8.69 6.52
N SER A 19 -17.18 9.94 6.15
CA SER A 19 -17.58 10.50 4.86
C SER A 19 -16.53 11.45 4.31
N GLY A 20 -16.50 11.62 2.99
CA GLY A 20 -15.57 12.53 2.32
C GLY A 20 -15.69 12.49 0.80
N ARG A 21 -14.79 13.19 0.11
CA ARG A 21 -14.74 13.16 -1.36
C ARG A 21 -14.07 11.89 -1.84
N ALA A 22 -14.66 11.23 -2.83
CA ALA A 22 -14.06 10.11 -3.53
C ALA A 22 -14.08 10.37 -5.03
N CYS A 23 -13.04 9.93 -5.70
CA CYS A 23 -13.02 9.82 -7.14
C CYS A 23 -13.01 8.33 -7.46
N ILE A 24 -13.71 7.91 -8.52
CA ILE A 24 -13.66 6.55 -9.05
C ILE A 24 -13.45 6.59 -10.56
N LEU A 25 -12.70 5.61 -11.10
CA LEU A 25 -12.47 5.45 -12.53
C LEU A 25 -13.09 4.11 -12.96
N LEU A 26 -13.88 4.11 -14.02
CA LEU A 26 -14.47 2.89 -14.58
C LEU A 26 -13.56 2.27 -15.66
N PRO A 27 -13.84 1.01 -16.08
CA PRO A 27 -12.97 0.25 -16.99
C PRO A 27 -12.64 0.95 -18.30
N MET A 28 -13.60 1.69 -18.89
CA MET A 28 -13.40 2.40 -20.16
C MET A 28 -12.89 3.84 -19.98
N GLY A 29 -12.43 4.19 -18.77
CA GLY A 29 -11.82 5.48 -18.48
C GLY A 29 -12.80 6.56 -18.02
N THR A 30 -14.06 6.22 -17.76
CA THR A 30 -15.05 7.18 -17.26
C THR A 30 -14.79 7.49 -15.78
N GLN A 31 -14.51 8.75 -15.47
CA GLN A 31 -14.27 9.21 -14.09
C GLN A 31 -15.55 9.76 -13.48
N PHE A 32 -15.80 9.42 -12.20
CA PHE A 32 -16.83 10.06 -11.38
C PHE A 32 -16.22 10.69 -10.14
N ASP A 33 -16.54 11.97 -9.93
CA ASP A 33 -16.26 12.69 -8.70
C ASP A 33 -17.50 12.63 -7.79
N ILE A 34 -17.31 12.07 -6.59
CA ILE A 34 -18.35 11.87 -5.58
C ILE A 34 -18.02 12.79 -4.41
N ALA A 35 -18.81 13.85 -4.24
CA ALA A 35 -18.54 14.87 -3.21
C ALA A 35 -18.71 14.34 -1.78
N ASP A 36 -19.73 13.50 -1.56
CA ASP A 36 -20.17 13.03 -0.24
C ASP A 36 -20.18 11.50 -0.16
N ALA A 37 -19.05 10.86 -0.50
CA ALA A 37 -18.92 9.41 -0.41
C ALA A 37 -18.89 8.94 1.05
N LEU A 38 -19.58 7.84 1.33
CA LEU A 38 -19.66 7.24 2.67
C LEU A 38 -18.70 6.05 2.77
N HIS A 39 -17.88 6.04 3.83
CA HIS A 39 -16.96 4.95 4.11
C HIS A 39 -17.63 3.90 5.01
N SER A 40 -17.74 2.68 4.51
CA SER A 40 -18.34 1.54 5.20
C SER A 40 -17.41 0.32 5.07
N PRO A 41 -16.44 0.15 5.99
CA PRO A 41 -15.45 -0.91 5.87
C PRO A 41 -16.04 -2.32 6.09
N LYS A 42 -17.24 -2.40 6.66
CA LYS A 42 -17.98 -3.65 6.83
C LYS A 42 -18.72 -4.08 5.56
N SER A 43 -18.77 -3.23 4.52
CA SER A 43 -19.36 -3.59 3.23
C SER A 43 -18.33 -4.29 2.34
N ASN A 44 -18.71 -5.44 1.78
CA ASN A 44 -17.85 -6.20 0.87
C ASN A 44 -17.82 -5.60 -0.55
N ARG A 45 -18.72 -4.65 -0.86
CA ARG A 45 -18.84 -4.02 -2.17
C ARG A 45 -19.15 -2.54 -2.04
N ASN A 46 -18.74 -1.77 -3.05
CA ASN A 46 -19.12 -0.37 -3.18
C ASN A 46 -20.47 -0.27 -3.89
N LEU A 47 -21.31 0.66 -3.43
CA LEU A 47 -22.55 1.02 -4.11
C LEU A 47 -22.38 2.41 -4.72
N LEU A 48 -22.75 2.55 -5.99
CA LEU A 48 -22.73 3.82 -6.69
C LEU A 48 -24.16 4.29 -6.89
N SER A 49 -24.48 5.50 -6.43
CA SER A 49 -25.82 6.03 -6.60
C SER A 49 -26.02 6.57 -8.01
N PHE A 50 -27.23 6.41 -8.56
CA PHE A 50 -27.59 7.04 -9.83
C PHE A 50 -27.52 8.55 -9.77
N LYS A 51 -27.75 9.15 -8.60
CA LYS A 51 -27.61 10.58 -8.38
C LYS A 51 -26.17 11.06 -8.64
N ASP A 52 -25.17 10.29 -8.22
CA ASP A 52 -23.76 10.66 -8.42
C ASP A 52 -23.36 10.55 -9.90
N ILE A 53 -23.83 9.52 -10.60
CA ILE A 53 -23.62 9.38 -12.05
C ILE A 53 -24.22 10.57 -12.81
N ARG A 54 -25.46 10.96 -12.47
CA ARG A 54 -26.14 12.11 -13.10
C ARG A 54 -25.47 13.44 -12.80
N ARG A 55 -24.98 13.64 -11.57
CA ARG A 55 -24.21 14.83 -11.19
C ARG A 55 -22.93 15.00 -11.98
N ASN A 56 -22.33 13.89 -12.43
CA ASN A 56 -21.17 13.88 -13.31
C ASN A 56 -21.51 14.07 -14.81
N GLY A 57 -22.78 14.39 -15.14
CA GLY A 57 -23.20 14.69 -16.51
C GLY A 57 -23.46 13.47 -17.39
N TYR A 58 -23.54 12.28 -16.79
CA TYR A 58 -23.83 11.05 -17.51
C TYR A 58 -25.29 10.60 -17.31
N HIS A 59 -25.80 9.88 -18.29
CA HIS A 59 -27.12 9.25 -18.29
C HIS A 59 -26.97 7.74 -18.21
N ILE A 60 -28.05 7.06 -17.81
CA ILE A 60 -28.05 5.62 -17.57
C ILE A 60 -29.26 5.05 -18.29
N GLU A 61 -29.06 3.94 -18.99
CA GLU A 61 -30.12 3.20 -19.66
C GLU A 61 -29.86 1.71 -19.59
N THR A 62 -30.92 0.92 -19.50
CA THR A 62 -30.84 -0.55 -19.55
C THR A 62 -31.11 -1.02 -20.97
N VAL A 63 -30.22 -1.86 -21.49
CA VAL A 63 -30.32 -2.42 -22.83
C VAL A 63 -30.16 -3.93 -22.74
N SER A 64 -30.98 -4.66 -23.49
CA SER A 64 -30.85 -6.12 -23.62
C SER A 64 -30.21 -6.44 -24.96
N GLU A 65 -29.07 -7.13 -24.93
CA GLU A 65 -28.39 -7.64 -26.12
C GLU A 65 -28.43 -9.16 -26.09
N GLY A 66 -29.38 -9.73 -26.83
CA GLY A 66 -29.64 -11.17 -26.83
C GLY A 66 -30.31 -11.63 -25.53
N LYS A 67 -29.63 -12.49 -24.75
CA LYS A 67 -30.10 -12.97 -23.43
C LYS A 67 -29.39 -12.30 -22.25
N VAL A 68 -28.59 -11.26 -22.51
CA VAL A 68 -27.80 -10.58 -21.48
C VAL A 68 -28.24 -9.12 -21.40
N GLU A 69 -28.56 -8.69 -20.18
CA GLU A 69 -28.89 -7.29 -19.89
C GLU A 69 -27.64 -6.50 -19.51
N TYR A 70 -27.58 -5.25 -19.98
CA TYR A 70 -26.52 -4.31 -19.72
C TYR A 70 -27.08 -2.98 -19.21
N LEU A 71 -26.36 -2.36 -18.29
CA LEU A 71 -26.54 -0.96 -17.94
C LEU A 71 -25.53 -0.12 -18.74
N HIS A 72 -26.02 0.67 -19.67
CA HIS A 72 -25.23 1.61 -20.44
C HIS A 72 -25.16 2.94 -19.73
N ILE A 73 -23.93 3.41 -19.48
CA ILE A 73 -23.69 4.79 -19.09
C ILE A 73 -23.40 5.57 -20.36
N THR A 74 -24.12 6.65 -20.57
CA THR A 74 -24.08 7.43 -21.80
C THR A 74 -23.77 8.90 -21.51
N ARG A 75 -23.09 9.54 -22.45
CA ARG A 75 -22.83 10.98 -22.43
C ARG A 75 -23.51 11.59 -23.65
N ILE A 76 -24.21 12.70 -23.46
CA ILE A 76 -24.84 13.44 -24.55
C ILE A 76 -23.94 14.63 -24.88
N THR A 77 -23.42 14.68 -26.10
CA THR A 77 -22.59 15.77 -26.61
C THR A 77 -23.18 16.29 -27.91
N GLN A 78 -23.52 17.58 -27.97
CA GLN A 78 -24.07 18.25 -29.17
C GLN A 78 -25.26 17.50 -29.81
N GLY A 79 -26.14 16.91 -29.00
CA GLY A 79 -27.31 16.14 -29.46
C GLY A 79 -27.02 14.70 -29.88
N SER A 80 -25.75 14.29 -29.97
CA SER A 80 -25.35 12.91 -30.18
C SER A 80 -25.11 12.19 -28.86
N LYS A 81 -25.58 10.95 -28.78
CA LYS A 81 -25.45 10.09 -27.61
C LYS A 81 -24.30 9.11 -27.81
N ALA A 82 -23.30 9.20 -26.95
CA ALA A 82 -22.18 8.26 -26.90
C ALA A 82 -22.32 7.33 -25.70
N ILE A 83 -22.12 6.02 -25.90
CA ILE A 83 -21.99 5.07 -24.80
C ILE A 83 -20.57 5.15 -24.29
N VAL A 84 -20.41 5.45 -23.00
CA VAL A 84 -19.09 5.60 -22.36
C VAL A 84 -18.73 4.38 -21.51
N GLU A 85 -19.70 3.67 -20.95
CA GLU A 85 -19.47 2.42 -20.21
C GLU A 85 -20.62 1.43 -20.43
N ARG A 86 -20.30 0.15 -20.34
CA ARG A 86 -21.26 -0.96 -20.47
C ARG A 86 -21.08 -1.91 -19.31
N LEU A 87 -22.08 -1.99 -18.43
CA LEU A 87 -22.01 -2.81 -17.22
C LEU A 87 -22.93 -4.03 -17.34
N PRO A 88 -22.41 -5.26 -17.26
CA PRO A 88 -23.24 -6.46 -17.35
C PRO A 88 -24.13 -6.63 -16.10
N ALA A 89 -25.31 -7.22 -16.30
CA ALA A 89 -26.16 -7.67 -15.22
C ALA A 89 -25.83 -9.11 -14.80
N PHE A 90 -25.95 -9.39 -13.50
CA PHE A 90 -26.06 -10.76 -13.00
C PHE A 90 -27.45 -11.34 -13.31
N SER A 91 -27.58 -12.67 -13.24
CA SER A 91 -28.88 -13.34 -13.28
C SER A 91 -29.85 -12.89 -12.17
N THR A 92 -29.35 -12.23 -11.13
CA THR A 92 -30.12 -11.63 -10.04
C THR A 92 -30.64 -10.22 -10.35
N GLY A 93 -30.37 -9.67 -11.54
CA GLY A 93 -30.77 -8.32 -11.94
C GLY A 93 -29.87 -7.19 -11.38
N LEU A 94 -28.78 -7.53 -10.69
CA LEU A 94 -27.81 -6.56 -10.20
C LEU A 94 -26.76 -6.25 -11.26
N TYR A 95 -26.54 -4.97 -11.53
CA TYR A 95 -25.47 -4.50 -12.40
C TYR A 95 -24.17 -4.33 -11.62
N PHE A 96 -23.05 -4.68 -12.23
CA PHE A 96 -21.75 -4.55 -11.59
C PHE A 96 -20.67 -4.11 -12.57
N THR A 97 -19.63 -3.54 -12.00
CA THR A 97 -18.41 -3.20 -12.74
C THR A 97 -17.23 -3.22 -11.78
N ASN A 98 -16.03 -3.25 -12.34
CA ASN A 98 -14.80 -3.08 -11.58
C ASN A 98 -14.43 -1.59 -11.60
N ILE A 99 -13.94 -1.08 -10.48
CA ILE A 99 -13.37 0.27 -10.44
C ILE A 99 -11.89 0.11 -10.80
N ASN A 100 -11.48 0.77 -11.88
CA ASN A 100 -10.08 0.95 -12.20
C ASN A 100 -9.44 1.83 -11.11
N THR A 101 -8.20 1.53 -10.77
CA THR A 101 -7.41 2.45 -9.97
C THR A 101 -7.22 3.74 -10.78
N ILE A 102 -7.63 4.89 -10.25
CA ILE A 102 -7.42 6.18 -10.93
C ILE A 102 -5.94 6.34 -11.24
N GLU A 103 -5.57 6.87 -12.40
CA GLU A 103 -4.17 6.97 -12.82
C GLU A 103 -3.28 7.87 -11.95
N ALA A 104 -3.84 8.67 -11.04
CA ALA A 104 -3.07 9.24 -9.94
C ALA A 104 -2.46 8.16 -9.01
N ASN A 105 -3.09 6.98 -8.95
CA ASN A 105 -2.62 5.76 -8.29
C ASN A 105 -1.96 4.75 -9.26
N ILE A 106 -2.16 4.85 -10.59
CA ILE A 106 -1.50 4.00 -11.62
C ILE A 106 -0.22 4.64 -12.19
N ALA A 107 0.00 5.95 -12.13
CA ALA A 107 1.33 6.53 -12.36
C ALA A 107 2.36 5.99 -11.34
N VAL A 108 1.87 5.54 -10.17
CA VAL A 108 2.62 4.77 -9.20
C VAL A 108 2.75 3.30 -9.61
N HIS A 109 1.74 2.69 -10.23
CA HIS A 109 1.67 1.23 -10.47
C HIS A 109 2.12 0.73 -11.88
N GLN A 110 2.01 1.54 -12.94
CA GLN A 110 2.39 1.16 -14.33
C GLN A 110 3.89 1.37 -14.60
N LYS A 111 4.52 2.27 -13.84
CA LYS A 111 5.99 2.36 -13.75
C LYS A 111 6.64 1.17 -13.04
N LEU A 112 5.83 0.29 -12.45
CA LEU A 112 6.27 -0.80 -11.57
C LEU A 112 6.22 -2.17 -12.25
N LEU A 113 5.66 -2.30 -13.47
CA LEU A 113 5.53 -3.60 -14.16
C LEU A 113 6.22 -3.67 -15.53
N THR A 114 6.66 -2.55 -16.12
CA THR A 114 7.51 -2.59 -17.31
C THR A 114 8.97 -2.47 -16.90
N GLY A 115 9.64 -3.62 -16.90
CA GLY A 115 11.07 -3.84 -17.07
C GLY A 115 12.04 -2.82 -16.48
N HIS A 116 12.84 -3.27 -15.51
CA HIS A 116 14.31 -3.12 -15.47
C HIS A 116 14.95 -2.10 -16.44
N GLN A 117 14.61 -0.81 -16.37
CA GLN A 117 15.46 0.24 -16.92
C GLN A 117 15.08 1.61 -16.37
N LYS A 118 16.10 2.26 -15.81
CA LYS A 118 16.14 3.69 -15.45
C LYS A 118 15.11 4.13 -14.40
N LEU A 119 15.56 3.95 -13.16
CA LEU A 119 15.26 4.78 -12.01
C LEU A 119 15.59 6.26 -12.31
N SER A 120 14.74 6.95 -13.06
CA SER A 120 14.77 8.40 -13.17
C SER A 120 13.40 8.89 -13.64
N VAL A 121 12.96 10.01 -13.07
CA VAL A 121 11.82 10.83 -13.51
C VAL A 121 10.45 10.43 -12.95
N VAL A 122 10.25 10.45 -11.63
CA VAL A 122 9.36 11.38 -10.86
C VAL A 122 9.63 11.07 -9.38
N HIS A 123 10.87 11.31 -8.95
CA HIS A 123 11.15 11.54 -7.54
C HIS A 123 11.22 13.05 -7.44
N GLN A 124 10.27 13.67 -6.71
CA GLN A 124 10.66 14.85 -5.96
C GLN A 124 11.82 14.38 -5.08
N LYS A 125 13.00 14.94 -5.31
CA LYS A 125 14.35 14.48 -4.91
C LYS A 125 14.43 14.16 -3.41
N CYS A 126 13.89 13.01 -3.01
CA CYS A 126 14.11 12.42 -1.70
C CYS A 126 15.51 11.84 -1.72
N ASN A 127 16.31 12.15 -0.70
CA ASN A 127 17.67 11.67 -0.60
C ASN A 127 17.70 10.14 -0.72
N GLU A 128 18.51 9.58 -1.60
CA GLU A 128 18.62 8.12 -1.81
C GLU A 128 18.87 7.38 -0.49
N ASN A 129 19.62 8.00 0.42
CA ASN A 129 19.86 7.48 1.77
C ASN A 129 18.56 7.36 2.60
N PHE A 130 17.61 8.29 2.47
CA PHE A 130 16.34 8.23 3.20
C PHE A 130 15.51 7.02 2.75
N ASN A 131 15.39 6.80 1.44
CA ASN A 131 14.64 5.68 0.89
C ASN A 131 15.20 4.33 1.36
N VAL A 132 16.53 4.21 1.37
CA VAL A 132 17.21 3.00 1.87
C VAL A 132 16.90 2.74 3.34
N TRP A 133 16.98 3.76 4.20
CA TRP A 133 16.69 3.62 5.63
C TRP A 133 15.21 3.41 5.91
N HIS A 134 14.33 4.03 5.13
CA HIS A 134 12.89 3.80 5.18
C HIS A 134 12.54 2.33 4.86
N ASP A 135 13.19 1.74 3.85
CA ASP A 135 13.02 0.33 3.50
C ASP A 135 13.64 -0.60 4.55
N ARG A 136 14.86 -0.30 5.05
CA ARG A 136 15.52 -1.04 6.15
C ARG A 136 14.71 -1.07 7.45
N LEU A 137 14.07 0.06 7.77
CA LEU A 137 13.28 0.22 8.97
C LEU A 137 11.85 -0.28 8.80
N GLY A 138 11.52 -0.96 7.70
CA GLY A 138 10.21 -1.55 7.45
C GLY A 138 9.09 -0.52 7.44
N HIS A 139 9.23 0.45 6.53
CA HIS A 139 8.16 1.37 6.14
C HIS A 139 7.55 2.21 7.28
N PRO A 140 8.36 2.80 8.17
CA PRO A 140 7.87 3.64 9.25
C PRO A 140 7.27 4.95 8.70
N GLY A 141 6.20 5.44 9.33
CA GLY A 141 5.68 6.78 9.03
C GLY A 141 6.68 7.89 9.34
N THR A 142 6.45 9.08 8.78
CA THR A 142 7.32 10.27 8.93
C THR A 142 7.62 10.63 10.38
N GLY A 143 6.60 10.65 11.25
CA GLY A 143 6.78 10.89 12.68
C GLY A 143 7.65 9.84 13.37
N MET A 144 7.52 8.57 12.96
CA MET A 144 8.33 7.48 13.49
C MET A 144 9.79 7.59 13.00
N MET A 145 10.00 7.88 11.71
CA MET A 145 11.34 8.14 11.16
C MET A 145 12.06 9.23 11.93
N ARG A 146 11.38 10.34 12.22
CA ARG A 146 11.97 11.45 13.00
C ARG A 146 12.44 10.99 14.38
N LYS A 147 11.64 10.18 15.08
CA LYS A 147 12.03 9.65 16.39
C LYS A 147 13.24 8.72 16.30
N ILE A 148 13.30 7.85 15.29
CA ILE A 148 14.43 6.93 15.08
C ILE A 148 15.71 7.72 14.76
N ILE A 149 15.64 8.71 13.87
CA ILE A 149 16.79 9.54 13.48
C ILE A 149 17.42 10.28 14.66
N ILE A 150 16.61 10.65 15.67
CA ILE A 150 17.06 11.39 16.85
C ILE A 150 17.62 10.47 17.94
N ASN A 151 17.14 9.22 18.02
CA ASN A 151 17.40 8.32 19.15
C ASN A 151 18.03 6.98 18.70
N SER A 152 18.77 6.97 17.60
CA SER A 152 19.51 5.80 17.12
C SER A 152 20.82 6.23 16.48
N CYS A 153 21.83 5.37 16.53
CA CYS A 153 23.13 5.63 15.92
C CYS A 153 23.46 4.61 14.82
N GLY A 154 24.49 4.89 14.00
CA GLY A 154 24.88 4.00 12.90
C GLY A 154 24.06 4.17 11.61
N HIS A 155 23.33 5.27 11.46
CA HIS A 155 22.63 5.63 10.24
C HIS A 155 23.14 6.94 9.62
N SER A 156 23.16 7.00 8.29
CA SER A 156 23.65 8.16 7.51
C SER A 156 22.66 9.33 7.41
N LEU A 157 21.65 9.38 8.29
CA LEU A 157 20.58 10.40 8.27
C LEU A 157 20.73 11.53 9.29
N GLN A 158 21.83 11.53 10.06
CA GLN A 158 22.09 12.57 11.05
C GLN A 158 22.28 13.93 10.33
N ASN A 159 21.64 14.99 10.84
CA ASN A 159 21.63 16.37 10.32
C ASN A 159 20.82 16.68 9.04
N GLN A 160 19.94 15.79 8.56
CA GLN A 160 19.12 16.10 7.38
C GLN A 160 17.90 16.99 7.73
N LYS A 161 17.98 18.27 7.37
CA LYS A 161 16.90 19.28 7.50
C LYS A 161 15.65 19.03 6.64
N ILE A 162 15.56 17.92 5.89
CA ILE A 162 14.49 17.71 4.91
C ILE A 162 13.95 16.29 5.07
N LEU A 163 13.09 16.10 6.08
CA LEU A 163 12.09 15.04 5.95
C LEU A 163 11.08 15.57 4.92
N PRO A 164 10.82 14.87 3.80
CA PRO A 164 9.83 15.32 2.84
C PRO A 164 8.48 15.42 3.56
N ASN A 165 7.88 16.61 3.57
CA ASN A 165 6.56 16.80 4.18
C ASN A 165 5.50 15.92 3.49
N ASP A 166 5.70 15.60 2.21
CA ASP A 166 4.81 14.79 1.38
C ASP A 166 5.46 13.47 0.90
N PHE A 167 6.12 12.74 1.80
CA PHE A 167 6.65 11.41 1.45
C PHE A 167 5.50 10.39 1.28
N THR A 168 5.32 9.90 0.05
CA THR A 168 4.35 8.85 -0.30
C THR A 168 5.07 7.54 -0.64
N CYS A 169 4.60 6.43 -0.07
CA CYS A 169 5.11 5.10 -0.38
C CYS A 169 3.93 4.13 -0.51
N ALA A 170 3.84 3.45 -1.65
CA ALA A 170 2.76 2.51 -1.97
C ALA A 170 2.65 1.39 -0.94
N ALA A 171 3.79 0.77 -0.59
CA ALA A 171 3.84 -0.28 0.43
C ALA A 171 3.37 0.21 1.82
N CYS A 172 3.69 1.46 2.18
CA CYS A 172 3.22 2.09 3.43
C CYS A 172 1.70 2.32 3.41
N ALA A 173 1.16 2.79 2.27
CA ALA A 173 -0.27 3.06 2.13
C ALA A 173 -1.09 1.76 2.17
N GLN A 174 -0.64 0.74 1.45
CA GLN A 174 -1.32 -0.55 1.35
C GLN A 174 -1.18 -1.39 2.63
N GLY A 175 -0.07 -1.26 3.36
CA GLY A 175 0.16 -1.97 4.62
C GLY A 175 -0.71 -1.50 5.81
N LYS A 176 -1.33 -0.32 5.72
CA LYS A 176 -2.18 0.26 6.78
C LYS A 176 -3.65 -0.18 6.74
N LEU A 177 -4.06 -0.90 5.70
CA LEU A 177 -5.43 -1.44 5.56
C LEU A 177 -5.56 -2.80 6.27
N ILE A 178 -5.58 -2.80 7.62
CA ILE A 178 -5.72 -4.02 8.42
C ILE A 178 -6.90 -3.91 9.39
N ILE A 179 -7.83 -4.87 9.33
CA ILE A 179 -9.05 -4.98 10.15
C ILE A 179 -8.74 -5.08 11.66
N ARG A 180 -7.53 -5.54 12.03
CA ARG A 180 -7.00 -5.58 13.41
C ARG A 180 -5.49 -5.34 13.42
N PRO A 181 -5.01 -4.12 13.70
CA PRO A 181 -3.60 -3.78 13.58
C PRO A 181 -2.80 -4.32 14.75
N SER A 182 -2.17 -5.49 14.60
CA SER A 182 -1.03 -5.85 15.46
C SER A 182 0.23 -5.12 14.94
N PRO A 183 1.10 -4.59 15.81
CA PRO A 183 2.32 -3.89 15.41
C PRO A 183 3.19 -4.67 14.41
N ALA A 184 3.31 -5.99 14.59
CA ALA A 184 4.11 -6.84 13.70
C ALA A 184 3.52 -6.92 12.29
N LYS A 185 2.19 -7.10 12.15
CA LYS A 185 1.53 -7.16 10.84
C LYS A 185 1.58 -5.84 10.07
N MET A 186 1.52 -4.70 10.77
CA MET A 186 1.64 -3.37 10.15
C MET A 186 3.02 -3.16 9.52
N ILE A 187 4.04 -3.86 10.03
CA ILE A 187 5.41 -3.80 9.53
C ILE A 187 5.65 -4.86 8.46
N ALA A 188 5.22 -6.10 8.72
CA ALA A 188 5.48 -7.25 7.85
C ALA A 188 4.84 -7.12 6.47
N ARG A 189 3.62 -6.55 6.37
CA ARG A 189 2.94 -6.36 5.08
C ARG A 189 3.73 -5.46 4.13
N PRO A 190 4.08 -4.22 4.50
CA PRO A 190 4.91 -3.38 3.66
C PRO A 190 6.22 -4.04 3.23
N LEU A 191 6.89 -4.79 4.12
CA LEU A 191 8.13 -5.51 3.80
C LEU A 191 7.95 -6.52 2.67
N LEU A 192 6.90 -7.35 2.72
CA LEU A 192 6.60 -8.31 1.65
C LEU A 192 6.23 -7.64 0.34
N MET A 193 5.42 -6.59 0.40
CA MET A 193 4.99 -5.85 -0.79
C MET A 193 6.18 -5.17 -1.49
N ARG A 194 7.09 -4.60 -0.71
CA ARG A 194 8.28 -3.90 -1.22
C ARG A 194 9.30 -4.86 -1.84
N SER A 195 9.43 -6.06 -1.27
CA SER A 195 10.37 -7.10 -1.72
C SER A 195 9.83 -7.99 -2.83
N GLN A 196 8.52 -7.90 -3.14
CA GLN A 196 7.83 -8.75 -4.13
C GLN A 196 7.97 -10.25 -3.85
N LEU A 197 8.18 -10.63 -2.59
CA LEU A 197 8.32 -12.02 -2.17
C LEU A 197 6.96 -12.71 -2.03
N PRO A 198 6.89 -14.04 -2.25
CA PRO A 198 5.66 -14.79 -2.10
C PRO A 198 5.16 -14.80 -0.65
N VAL A 199 3.86 -15.06 -0.46
CA VAL A 199 3.21 -15.10 0.86
C VAL A 199 3.83 -16.17 1.78
N SER A 200 4.52 -17.17 1.24
CA SER A 200 5.29 -18.15 2.03
C SER A 200 6.39 -17.49 2.89
N ALA A 201 6.91 -16.33 2.48
CA ALA A 201 7.89 -15.56 3.27
C ALA A 201 7.26 -14.78 4.45
N TRP A 202 5.95 -14.91 4.69
CA TRP A 202 5.25 -14.19 5.75
C TRP A 202 5.81 -14.44 7.14
N GLY A 203 6.19 -15.68 7.45
CA GLY A 203 6.82 -16.03 8.74
C GLY A 203 8.09 -15.22 8.98
N HIS A 204 8.96 -15.15 7.98
CA HIS A 204 10.19 -14.37 8.02
C HIS A 204 9.93 -12.86 8.14
N ALA A 205 8.94 -12.33 7.39
CA ALA A 205 8.57 -10.93 7.50
C ALA A 205 8.05 -10.56 8.90
N ILE A 206 7.35 -11.47 9.58
CA ILE A 206 6.90 -11.29 10.97
C ILE A 206 8.07 -11.33 11.95
N LEU A 207 9.03 -12.23 11.78
CA LEU A 207 10.25 -12.27 12.60
C LEU A 207 11.08 -10.99 12.45
N HIS A 208 11.30 -10.56 11.21
CA HIS A 208 11.94 -9.29 10.90
C HIS A 208 11.16 -8.10 11.46
N ALA A 209 9.82 -8.13 11.42
CA ALA A 209 9.01 -7.10 12.04
C ALA A 209 9.20 -7.05 13.57
N ALA A 210 9.32 -8.21 14.23
CA ALA A 210 9.53 -8.30 15.67
C ALA A 210 10.86 -7.68 16.10
N THR A 211 11.94 -7.87 15.33
CA THR A 211 13.23 -7.22 15.62
C THR A 211 13.11 -5.70 15.50
N LEU A 212 12.44 -5.22 14.45
CA LEU A 212 12.22 -3.80 14.23
C LEU A 212 11.33 -3.17 15.32
N ILE A 213 10.34 -3.88 15.87
CA ILE A 213 9.50 -3.37 16.97
C ILE A 213 10.34 -3.02 18.20
N ARG A 214 11.38 -3.80 18.51
CA ARG A 214 12.25 -3.54 19.66
C ARG A 214 13.11 -2.28 19.46
N ILE A 215 13.45 -1.98 18.20
CA ILE A 215 14.33 -0.87 17.81
C ILE A 215 13.54 0.41 17.55
N ARG A 216 12.27 0.32 17.15
CA ARG A 216 11.42 1.49 16.92
C ARG A 216 10.89 2.07 18.23
N PRO A 217 10.90 3.41 18.39
CA PRO A 217 10.12 4.09 19.42
C PRO A 217 8.63 3.73 19.32
N THR A 218 7.91 3.84 20.43
CA THR A 218 6.44 3.68 20.41
C THR A 218 5.77 5.01 20.10
N SER A 219 4.44 5.02 19.90
CA SER A 219 3.68 6.27 19.80
C SER A 219 3.89 7.16 21.03
N ASN A 220 3.92 6.52 22.21
CA ASN A 220 3.87 7.19 23.51
C ASN A 220 5.26 7.50 24.08
N HIS A 221 6.32 6.85 23.59
CA HIS A 221 7.68 7.11 24.05
C HIS A 221 8.55 7.75 22.95
N LYS A 222 9.57 8.49 23.38
CA LYS A 222 10.63 9.02 22.49
C LYS A 222 11.71 7.98 22.17
N PHE A 223 11.87 7.01 23.08
CA PHE A 223 12.92 5.99 23.05
C PHE A 223 12.35 4.64 22.63
N SER A 224 13.20 3.79 22.07
CA SER A 224 12.83 2.42 21.70
C SER A 224 12.73 1.52 22.93
N PRO A 225 11.92 0.43 22.88
CA PRO A 225 11.90 -0.57 23.94
C PRO A 225 13.30 -1.08 24.29
N LEU A 226 14.16 -1.31 23.28
CA LEU A 226 15.53 -1.75 23.49
C LEU A 226 16.37 -0.71 24.25
N GLN A 227 16.23 0.57 23.91
CA GLN A 227 16.92 1.66 24.60
C GLN A 227 16.46 1.81 26.05
N LEU A 228 15.17 1.65 26.31
CA LEU A 228 14.60 1.74 27.65
C LEU A 228 15.11 0.62 28.56
N VAL A 229 15.30 -0.58 28.02
CA VAL A 229 15.81 -1.74 28.77
C VAL A 229 17.31 -1.65 28.99
N LEU A 230 18.09 -1.26 27.98
CA LEU A 230 19.55 -1.28 28.04
C LEU A 230 20.17 0.05 28.51
N GLY A 231 19.39 1.13 28.59
CA GLY A 231 19.87 2.48 28.92
C GLY A 231 20.84 3.08 27.89
N LYS A 232 21.03 2.43 26.74
CA LYS A 232 21.96 2.82 25.68
C LYS A 232 21.24 2.98 24.35
N GLU A 233 21.71 3.93 23.55
CA GLU A 233 21.19 4.16 22.20
C GLU A 233 21.41 2.94 21.29
N PRO A 234 20.39 2.48 20.54
CA PRO A 234 20.51 1.33 19.66
C PRO A 234 21.33 1.68 18.40
N ASN A 235 22.35 0.85 18.11
CA ASN A 235 23.10 0.92 16.87
C ASN A 235 22.36 0.14 15.77
N ILE A 236 21.91 0.85 14.74
CA ILE A 236 21.11 0.29 13.64
C ILE A 236 21.89 0.09 12.34
N SER A 237 23.23 0.23 12.36
CA SER A 237 24.10 0.06 11.18
C SER A 237 23.98 -1.31 10.51
N HIS A 238 23.65 -2.33 11.30
CA HIS A 238 23.49 -3.72 10.85
C HIS A 238 22.16 -3.97 10.11
N LEU A 239 21.19 -3.03 10.14
CA LEU A 239 19.92 -3.19 9.44
C LEU A 239 20.11 -3.23 7.92
N LYS A 240 19.45 -4.19 7.27
CA LYS A 240 19.43 -4.37 5.82
C LYS A 240 17.98 -4.43 5.34
N VAL A 241 17.77 -4.14 4.05
CA VAL A 241 16.41 -4.16 3.46
C VAL A 241 15.94 -5.62 3.41
N PHE A 242 14.76 -5.89 3.93
CA PHE A 242 14.16 -7.22 3.84
C PHE A 242 14.05 -7.69 2.38
N GLY A 243 14.48 -8.92 2.11
CA GLY A 243 14.49 -9.48 0.75
C GLY A 243 15.56 -8.88 -0.17
N CYS A 244 16.59 -8.20 0.36
CA CYS A 244 17.74 -7.84 -0.45
C CYS A 244 18.54 -9.09 -0.83
N THR A 245 19.14 -9.07 -2.03
CA THR A 245 20.04 -10.13 -2.47
C THR A 245 21.36 -10.06 -1.70
N VAL A 246 21.81 -11.20 -1.20
CA VAL A 246 23.09 -11.39 -0.53
C VAL A 246 23.84 -12.53 -1.22
N TYR A 247 25.16 -12.41 -1.31
CA TYR A 247 26.00 -13.46 -1.83
C TYR A 247 26.46 -14.34 -0.68
N VAL A 248 26.04 -15.60 -0.67
CA VAL A 248 26.36 -16.57 0.38
C VAL A 248 27.47 -17.49 -0.12
N PRO A 249 28.63 -17.55 0.54
CA PRO A 249 29.69 -18.48 0.16
C PRO A 249 29.23 -19.93 0.36
N ILE A 250 29.38 -20.77 -0.66
CA ILE A 250 29.13 -22.22 -0.55
C ILE A 250 30.11 -22.79 0.47
N ALA A 251 29.68 -23.69 1.36
CA ALA A 251 30.55 -24.27 2.38
C ALA A 251 31.69 -25.10 1.72
N PRO A 252 32.92 -25.12 2.29
CA PRO A 252 34.06 -25.84 1.72
C PRO A 252 33.79 -27.27 1.23
N PRO A 253 33.02 -28.13 1.94
CA PRO A 253 32.76 -29.50 1.48
C PRO A 253 31.87 -29.59 0.22
N GLN A 254 31.16 -28.52 -0.14
CA GLN A 254 30.28 -28.44 -1.32
C GLN A 254 30.95 -27.67 -2.48
N ARG A 255 32.15 -27.11 -2.27
CA ARG A 255 32.89 -26.38 -3.33
C ARG A 255 33.60 -27.37 -4.24
N SER A 256 33.38 -27.25 -5.54
CA SER A 256 34.24 -27.89 -6.53
C SER A 256 35.34 -26.93 -6.99
N LYS A 257 36.52 -27.44 -7.33
CA LYS A 257 37.72 -26.64 -7.69
C LYS A 257 37.49 -25.66 -8.85
N MET A 258 36.49 -25.91 -9.69
CA MET A 258 36.11 -25.11 -10.87
C MET A 258 34.65 -24.62 -10.81
N GLY A 259 33.94 -24.83 -9.70
CA GLY A 259 32.52 -24.48 -9.56
C GLY A 259 32.28 -23.09 -8.96
N PRO A 260 31.00 -22.65 -8.92
CA PRO A 260 30.61 -21.44 -8.22
C PRO A 260 31.08 -21.51 -6.76
N GLN A 261 31.63 -20.40 -6.25
CA GLN A 261 32.11 -20.33 -4.86
C GLN A 261 31.05 -19.77 -3.90
N GLY A 262 29.91 -19.35 -4.42
CA GLY A 262 28.78 -18.80 -3.68
C GLY A 262 27.55 -18.62 -4.56
N ASP A 263 26.40 -18.51 -3.92
CA ASP A 263 25.09 -18.37 -4.55
C ASP A 263 24.39 -17.08 -4.09
N TRP A 264 23.49 -16.57 -4.94
CA TRP A 264 22.65 -15.43 -4.61
C TRP A 264 21.43 -15.90 -3.82
N GLU A 265 21.28 -15.41 -2.59
CA GLU A 265 20.13 -15.70 -1.74
C GLU A 265 19.41 -14.41 -1.34
N TYR A 266 18.15 -14.53 -0.90
CA TYR A 266 17.39 -13.42 -0.34
C TYR A 266 17.54 -13.37 1.17
N MET A 267 17.89 -12.20 1.71
CA MET A 267 17.97 -12.01 3.16
C MET A 267 16.56 -11.86 3.74
N LEU A 268 16.02 -12.95 4.30
CA LEU A 268 14.67 -13.00 4.88
C LEU A 268 14.65 -12.76 6.40
N ASP A 269 15.77 -12.92 7.10
CA ASP A 269 15.84 -12.66 8.53
C ASP A 269 17.10 -11.89 8.91
N MET A 270 17.03 -11.17 10.03
CA MET A 270 18.12 -10.40 10.61
C MET A 270 18.91 -11.18 11.66
N ILE A 271 18.60 -12.47 11.87
CA ILE A 271 19.37 -13.33 12.75
C ILE A 271 20.67 -13.72 12.03
N LEU A 272 21.59 -12.76 11.95
CA LEU A 272 23.00 -13.12 11.99
C LEU A 272 23.25 -13.55 13.44
N HIS A 273 23.56 -14.83 13.64
CA HIS A 273 24.28 -15.27 14.84
C HIS A 273 25.50 -14.34 14.98
N GLN A 274 25.43 -13.38 15.90
CA GLN A 274 26.64 -12.83 16.49
C GLN A 274 27.14 -13.92 17.44
N SER A 275 28.00 -14.79 16.89
CA SER A 275 29.01 -15.52 17.67
C SER A 275 30.04 -14.55 18.20
#